data_AF-A0A7S2IFR8-F1
#
_entry.id   AF-A0A7S2IFR8-F1
#
_cell.length_a   1.000
_cell.length_b   1.000
_cell.length_c   1.000
_cell.angle_alpha   90.00
_cell.angle_beta   90.00
_cell.angle_gamma   90.00
#
_symmetry.space_group_name_H-M   'P 1'
#
loop_
_entity.id
_entity.type
_entity.pdbx_description
1 polymer ?
#
loop_
_entity_poly.entity_id
_entity_poly.type
_entity_poly.pdbx_seq_one_letter_code
_entity_poly.pdbx_strand_id
1 'polypeptide(L)'
;VAAPLPSGSPKPPRPGCSTEQISVGRLWALTSVNFSYGFMMADCGLFVAPLEAERLFNQEASLGLAALAMCLGVSQLVGPVAGHWTDQHRSRFGRRRPCLVVGTLAMGLLTGALMVC
;
A
#
# COMPACT_ATOMS: atom_id res chain seq x y z
N VAL A 1 16.36 30.57 -40.43
CA VAL A 1 15.08 29.82 -40.49
C VAL A 1 14.69 29.46 -39.06
N ALA A 2 13.83 30.27 -38.44
CA ALA A 2 13.36 30.06 -37.07
C ALA A 2 12.10 29.18 -37.12
N ALA A 3 12.09 28.08 -36.38
CA ALA A 3 10.92 27.21 -36.23
C ALA A 3 9.88 27.89 -35.32
N PRO A 4 8.57 27.87 -35.67
CA PRO A 4 7.53 28.43 -34.81
C PRO A 4 7.30 27.53 -33.59
N LEU A 5 7.25 28.14 -32.41
CA LEU A 5 6.87 27.49 -31.15
C LEU A 5 5.43 26.96 -31.25
N PRO A 6 5.12 25.75 -30.76
CA PRO A 6 3.76 25.25 -30.71
C PRO A 6 2.95 26.12 -29.74
N SER A 7 1.96 26.84 -30.28
CA SER A 7 0.91 27.53 -29.52
C SER A 7 -0.02 26.49 -28.88
N GLY A 8 0.47 25.82 -27.85
CA GLY A 8 -0.31 24.93 -26.99
C GLY A 8 -1.23 25.76 -26.12
N SER A 9 -2.41 26.10 -26.63
CA SER A 9 -3.51 26.60 -25.81
C SER A 9 -3.78 25.62 -24.66
N PRO A 10 -3.94 26.09 -23.41
CA PRO A 10 -4.28 25.22 -22.30
C PRO A 10 -5.64 24.57 -22.58
N LYS A 11 -5.63 23.24 -22.76
CA LYS A 11 -6.83 22.44 -23.02
C LYS A 11 -7.82 22.67 -21.88
N PRO A 12 -9.08 23.04 -22.14
CA PRO A 12 -10.03 23.30 -21.07
C PRO A 12 -10.19 22.06 -20.19
N PRO A 13 -10.30 22.22 -18.86
CA PRO A 13 -10.51 21.11 -17.94
C PRO A 13 -11.78 20.37 -18.33
N ARG A 14 -11.70 19.03 -18.45
CA ARG A 14 -12.83 18.20 -18.86
C ARG A 14 -13.99 18.38 -17.87
N PRO A 15 -15.18 18.83 -18.31
CA PRO A 15 -16.34 18.92 -17.45
C PRO A 15 -16.82 17.50 -17.13
N GLY A 16 -16.68 17.10 -15.87
CA GLY A 16 -17.02 15.75 -15.41
C GLY A 16 -16.16 15.21 -14.28
N CYS A 17 -15.07 15.89 -13.88
CA CYS A 17 -14.38 15.56 -12.64
C CYS A 17 -15.17 16.14 -11.46
N SER A 18 -16.27 15.47 -11.08
CA SER A 18 -16.87 15.68 -9.77
C SER A 18 -15.83 15.28 -8.73
N THR A 19 -15.08 16.26 -8.22
CA THR A 19 -14.27 16.11 -7.01
C THR A 19 -15.26 15.82 -5.89
N GLU A 20 -15.56 14.54 -5.67
CA GLU A 20 -16.40 14.07 -4.58
C GLU A 20 -15.84 14.69 -3.29
N GLN A 21 -16.56 15.65 -2.72
CA GLN A 21 -16.11 16.34 -1.53
C GLN A 21 -16.01 15.31 -0.40
N ILE A 22 -14.78 14.96 -0.05
CA ILE A 22 -14.50 13.99 1.00
C ILE A 22 -14.80 14.70 2.32
N SER A 23 -15.82 14.21 3.04
CA SER A 23 -16.15 14.71 4.38
C SER A 23 -14.92 14.65 5.29
N VAL A 24 -14.69 15.72 6.07
CA VAL A 24 -13.59 15.83 7.02
C VAL A 24 -13.57 14.64 7.98
N GLY A 25 -14.73 14.13 8.40
CA GLY A 25 -14.82 12.93 9.23
C GLY A 25 -14.32 11.65 8.53
N ARG A 26 -14.59 11.52 7.22
CA ARG A 26 -14.04 10.42 6.41
C ARG A 26 -12.52 10.55 6.25
N LEU A 27 -12.01 11.78 6.17
CA LEU A 27 -10.58 12.05 6.13
C LEU A 27 -9.90 11.60 7.44
N TRP A 28 -10.47 11.98 8.59
CA TRP A 28 -9.99 11.56 9.91
C TRP A 28 -10.04 10.04 10.12
N ALA A 29 -11.12 9.39 9.65
CA ALA A 29 -11.23 7.93 9.72
C ALA A 29 -10.18 7.23 8.83
N LEU A 30 -9.89 7.77 7.65
CA LEU A 30 -8.85 7.23 6.78
C LEU A 30 -7.45 7.44 7.36
N THR A 31 -7.17 8.61 7.95
CA THR A 31 -5.87 8.89 8.55
C THR A 31 -5.65 8.10 9.85
N SER A 32 -6.67 7.88 10.67
CA SER A 32 -6.55 7.09 11.90
C SER A 32 -6.21 5.62 11.61
N VAL A 33 -6.84 5.02 10.60
CA VAL A 33 -6.55 3.65 10.17
C VAL A 33 -5.14 3.55 9.58
N ASN A 34 -4.74 4.50 8.74
CA ASN A 34 -3.36 4.53 8.20
C ASN A 34 -2.32 4.74 9.30
N PHE A 35 -2.63 5.57 10.29
CA PHE A 35 -1.75 5.80 11.43
C PHE A 35 -1.57 4.54 12.27
N SER A 36 -2.67 3.87 12.64
CA SER A 36 -2.60 2.62 13.39
C SER A 36 -1.83 1.53 12.64
N TYR A 37 -2.07 1.40 11.33
CA TYR A 37 -1.32 0.48 10.48
C TYR A 37 0.19 0.82 10.45
N GLY A 38 0.53 2.10 10.30
CA GLY A 38 1.91 2.57 10.32
C GLY A 38 2.61 2.33 11.66
N PHE A 39 1.90 2.55 12.77
CA PHE A 39 2.39 2.31 14.13
C PHE A 39 2.72 0.82 14.33
N MET A 40 1.80 -0.08 13.95
CA MET A 40 2.02 -1.52 14.02
C MET A 40 3.24 -1.97 13.19
N MET A 41 3.37 -1.45 11.96
CA MET A 41 4.51 -1.76 11.10
C MET A 41 5.84 -1.24 11.68
N ALA A 42 5.82 -0.07 12.32
CA ALA A 42 6.99 0.50 12.99
C ALA A 42 7.41 -0.36 14.19
N ASP A 43 6.47 -0.78 15.03
CA ASP A 43 6.76 -1.66 16.18
C ASP A 43 7.36 -3.00 15.73
N CYS A 44 6.80 -3.62 14.68
CA CYS A 44 7.37 -4.85 14.12
C CYS A 44 8.79 -4.63 13.58
N GLY A 45 9.03 -3.53 12.86
CA GLY A 45 10.37 -3.22 12.32
C GLY A 45 11.40 -2.88 13.39
N LEU A 46 10.98 -2.26 14.50
CA LEU A 46 11.89 -1.74 15.52
C LEU A 46 12.17 -2.75 16.63
N PHE A 47 11.20 -3.61 16.97
CA PHE A 47 11.35 -4.61 18.03
C PHE A 47 11.45 -6.04 17.53
N VAL A 48 10.60 -6.47 16.60
CA VAL A 48 10.55 -7.88 16.17
C VAL A 48 11.72 -8.21 15.24
N ALA A 49 12.02 -7.34 14.28
CA ALA A 49 13.11 -7.56 13.32
C ALA A 49 14.50 -7.77 13.97
N PRO A 50 14.96 -6.94 14.94
CA PRO A 50 16.25 -7.19 15.59
C PRO A 50 16.27 -8.43 16.46
N LEU A 51 15.16 -8.72 17.16
CA LEU A 51 15.07 -9.86 18.05
C LEU A 51 15.09 -11.19 17.28
N GLU A 52 14.47 -11.22 16.10
CA GLU A 52 14.55 -12.34 15.16
C GLU A 52 15.91 -12.41 14.45
N ALA A 53 16.53 -11.27 14.14
CA ALA A 53 17.86 -11.24 13.54
C ALA A 53 18.93 -11.82 14.49
N GLU A 54 18.88 -11.49 15.78
CA GLU A 54 19.76 -12.08 16.80
C GLU A 54 19.51 -13.59 16.97
N ARG A 55 18.25 -14.03 16.93
CA ARG A 55 17.91 -15.45 17.00
C ARG A 55 18.42 -16.26 15.81
N LEU A 56 18.25 -15.76 14.59
CA LEU A 56 18.61 -16.48 13.37
C LEU A 56 20.10 -16.37 13.01
N PHE A 57 20.74 -15.23 13.29
CA PHE A 57 22.10 -14.90 12.85
C PHE A 57 22.98 -14.45 14.02
N ASN A 58 23.20 -15.37 14.97
CA ASN A 58 23.99 -15.15 16.20
C ASN A 58 25.41 -14.56 15.98
N GLN A 59 26.03 -14.74 14.81
CA GLN A 59 27.36 -14.19 14.49
C GLN A 59 27.32 -12.90 13.64
N GLU A 60 26.21 -12.60 12.97
CA GLU A 60 26.12 -11.52 11.97
C GLU A 60 24.75 -10.80 12.04
N ALA A 61 24.33 -10.42 13.25
CA ALA A 61 23.01 -9.85 13.51
C ALA A 61 22.71 -8.58 12.67
N SER A 62 23.73 -7.77 12.36
CA SER A 62 23.58 -6.56 11.54
C SER A 62 23.26 -6.87 10.07
N LEU A 63 23.88 -7.90 9.49
CA LEU A 63 23.59 -8.38 8.14
C LEU A 63 22.21 -9.05 8.08
N GLY A 64 21.83 -9.82 9.11
CA GLY A 64 20.50 -10.40 9.25
C GLY A 64 19.40 -9.33 9.30
N LEU A 65 19.61 -8.27 10.09
CA LEU A 65 18.69 -7.14 10.15
C LEU A 65 18.58 -6.42 8.80
N ALA A 66 19.70 -6.17 8.13
CA ALA A 66 19.72 -5.54 6.81
C ALA A 66 18.97 -6.38 5.77
N ALA A 67 19.13 -7.71 5.79
CA ALA A 67 18.43 -8.61 4.90
C ALA A 67 16.91 -8.63 5.16
N LEU A 68 16.49 -8.65 6.42
CA LEU A 68 15.08 -8.56 6.80
C LEU A 68 14.48 -7.20 6.40
N ALA A 69 15.20 -6.10 6.62
CA ALA A 69 14.78 -4.76 6.20
C ALA A 69 14.66 -4.66 4.67
N MET A 70 15.59 -5.24 3.91
CA MET A 70 15.51 -5.32 2.45
C MET A 70 14.30 -6.13 1.99
N CYS A 71 14.02 -7.27 2.62
CA CYS A 71 12.84 -8.09 2.32
C CYS A 71 11.53 -7.33 2.58
N LEU A 72 11.46 -6.61 3.70
CA LEU A 72 10.34 -5.72 4.03
C LEU A 72 10.19 -4.60 3.00
N GLY A 73 11.28 -3.95 2.59
CA GLY A 73 11.27 -2.91 1.57
C GLY A 73 10.79 -3.41 0.21
N VAL A 74 11.25 -4.60 -0.22
CA VAL A 74 10.78 -5.23 -1.47
C VAL A 74 9.30 -5.59 -1.37
N SER A 75 8.83 -6.06 -0.22
CA SER A 75 7.42 -6.38 0.01
C SER A 75 6.51 -5.15 -0.13
N GLN A 76 7.02 -3.95 0.19
CA GLN A 76 6.27 -2.70 -0.01
C GLN A 76 6.05 -2.35 -1.49
N LEU A 77 6.86 -2.87 -2.42
CA LEU A 77 6.64 -2.71 -3.87
C LEU A 77 5.35 -3.40 -4.35
N VAL A 78 4.81 -4.34 -3.57
CA VAL A 78 3.50 -4.93 -3.86
C VAL A 78 2.41 -3.86 -3.85
N GLY A 79 2.52 -2.82 -3.02
CA GLY A 79 1.57 -1.72 -2.94
C GLY A 79 1.33 -0.99 -4.28
N PRO A 80 2.36 -0.40 -4.91
CA PRO A 80 2.21 0.26 -6.21
C PRO A 80 1.88 -0.70 -7.35
N VAL A 81 2.37 -1.95 -7.33
CA VAL A 81 2.05 -2.94 -8.37
C VAL A 81 0.58 -3.37 -8.28
N ALA A 82 0.11 -3.70 -7.08
CA ALA A 82 -1.30 -4.01 -6.83
C ALA A 82 -2.18 -2.78 -7.10
N GLY A 83 -1.71 -1.59 -6.74
CA GLY A 83 -2.34 -0.30 -7.04
C GLY A 83 -2.50 -0.05 -8.54
N HIS A 84 -1.47 -0.35 -9.33
CA HIS A 84 -1.52 -0.26 -10.79
C HIS A 84 -2.46 -1.30 -11.39
N TRP A 85 -2.40 -2.54 -10.90
CA TRP A 85 -3.23 -3.65 -11.37
C TRP A 85 -4.72 -3.46 -11.05
N THR A 86 -5.05 -2.92 -9.87
CA THR A 86 -6.44 -2.57 -9.51
C THR A 86 -6.96 -1.37 -10.29
N ASP A 87 -6.11 -0.43 -10.71
CA ASP A 87 -6.56 0.74 -11.48
C ASP A 87 -6.87 0.38 -12.95
N GLN A 88 -6.24 -0.69 -13.47
CA GLN A 88 -6.55 -1.25 -14.79
C GLN A 88 -7.87 -2.06 -14.82
N HIS A 89 -8.30 -2.63 -13.69
CA HIS A 89 -9.55 -3.39 -13.62
C HIS A 89 -10.80 -2.49 -13.57
N ARG A 90 -11.38 -2.21 -14.74
CA ARG A 90 -12.73 -1.61 -14.87
C ARG A 90 -13.81 -2.65 -14.52
N SER A 91 -14.18 -2.75 -13.25
CA SER A 91 -15.42 -3.46 -12.85
C SER A 91 -16.56 -2.50 -12.55
N ARG A 92 -17.79 -2.93 -12.89
CA ARG A 92 -19.06 -2.16 -12.86
C ARG A 92 -19.52 -1.76 -11.44
N PHE A 93 -18.83 -2.21 -10.38
CA PHE A 93 -19.22 -2.02 -8.97
C PHE A 93 -18.23 -1.18 -8.13
N GLY A 94 -17.32 -0.44 -8.78
CA GLY A 94 -16.40 0.51 -8.13
C GLY A 94 -14.95 0.01 -8.07
N ARG A 95 -14.03 0.87 -8.55
CA ARG A 95 -12.66 0.56 -8.98
C ARG A 95 -11.67 0.02 -7.93
N ARG A 96 -12.05 -0.05 -6.64
CA ARG A 96 -11.15 -0.42 -5.52
C ARG A 96 -11.75 -1.39 -4.50
N ARG A 97 -13.07 -1.55 -4.48
CA ARG A 97 -13.78 -2.38 -3.49
C ARG A 97 -13.62 -3.90 -3.68
N PRO A 98 -13.67 -4.47 -4.91
CA PRO A 98 -13.61 -5.93 -5.04
C PRO A 98 -12.24 -6.49 -4.65
N CYS A 99 -11.14 -5.78 -4.96
CA CYS A 99 -9.80 -6.24 -4.60
C CYS A 99 -9.57 -6.22 -3.08
N LEU A 100 -10.06 -5.18 -2.38
CA LEU A 100 -10.02 -5.12 -0.93
C LEU A 100 -10.85 -6.26 -0.29
N VAL A 101 -12.06 -6.49 -0.79
CA VAL A 101 -12.96 -7.54 -0.25
C VAL A 101 -12.38 -8.93 -0.46
N VAL A 102 -11.84 -9.23 -1.65
CA VAL A 102 -11.18 -10.52 -1.93
C VAL A 102 -9.94 -10.70 -1.07
N GLY A 103 -9.12 -9.65 -0.92
CA GLY A 103 -7.95 -9.68 -0.05
C GLY A 103 -8.30 -9.94 1.42
N THR A 104 -9.30 -9.24 1.96
CA THR A 104 -9.73 -9.44 3.35
C THR A 104 -10.39 -10.80 3.56
N LEU A 105 -11.15 -11.31 2.58
CA LEU A 105 -11.73 -12.64 2.64
C LEU A 105 -10.64 -13.72 2.60
N ALA A 106 -9.69 -13.60 1.69
CA ALA A 106 -8.58 -14.56 1.57
C ALA A 106 -7.73 -14.58 2.84
N MET A 107 -7.37 -13.41 3.39
CA MET A 107 -6.63 -13.31 4.66
C MET A 107 -7.44 -13.82 5.84
N GLY A 108 -8.73 -13.47 5.93
CA GLY A 108 -9.61 -13.98 6.98
C GLY A 108 -9.75 -15.50 6.95
N LEU A 109 -9.91 -16.09 5.76
CA LEU A 109 -9.96 -17.53 5.56
C LEU A 109 -8.66 -18.22 5.93
N LEU A 110 -7.51 -17.67 5.51
CA LEU A 110 -6.21 -18.25 5.81
C LEU A 110 -5.91 -18.22 7.32
N THR A 111 -6.12 -17.07 7.97
CA THR A 111 -5.93 -16.93 9.42
C THR A 111 -6.91 -17.82 10.19
N GLY A 112 -8.17 -17.91 9.75
CA GLY A 112 -9.16 -18.81 10.34
C GLY A 112 -8.77 -20.27 10.19
N ALA A 113 -8.28 -20.68 9.02
CA ALA A 113 -7.80 -22.06 8.79
C ALA A 113 -6.58 -22.39 9.64
N LEU A 114 -5.61 -21.47 9.76
CA LEU A 114 -4.44 -21.63 10.63
C LEU A 114 -4.80 -21.66 12.12
N MET A 115 -5.88 -21.01 12.55
CA MET A 115 -6.36 -21.10 13.94
C MET A 115 -7.12 -22.40 14.24
N VAL A 116 -7.68 -23.04 13.21
CA VAL A 116 -8.49 -24.26 13.33
C VAL A 116 -7.64 -25.53 13.20
N CYS A 117 -6.53 -25.47 12.45
CA CYS A 117 -5.53 -26.54 12.34
C CYS A 117 -4.56 -26.54 13.53
#